data_AF-A0A6N7PTQ4-F1
#
_entry.id   AF-A0A6N7PTQ4-F1
#
_cell.length_a   1.000
_cell.length_b   1.000
_cell.length_c   1.000
_cell.angle_alpha   90.00
_cell.angle_beta   90.00
_cell.angle_gamma   90.00
#
_symmetry.space_group_name_H-M   'P 1'
#
loop_
_entity.id
_entity.type
_entity.pdbx_description
1 polymer ?
#
loop_
_entity_poly.entity_id
_entity_poly.type
_entity_poly.pdbx_seq_one_letter_code
_entity_poly.pdbx_strand_id
1 'polypeptide(L)'
;MLFDFVAELRKNPKLQADFLADPEGVMCREGLTDEEKEIVRSRDERRIMDAVVRQLGIALKEPQLKWFPPEPRITSISPNSGRRGKEVVVTIQGVFFSEGSRAELRSGDVRIVGAVQSVETEPNARITARFSLGADIPVGPYDVLVYGPAQAAADEAATLPGGFTVRK
;
A
#
# COMPACT_ATOMS: atom_id res chain seq x y z
N MET A 1 -11.39 21.44 7.01
CA MET A 1 -11.55 19.99 7.33
C MET A 1 -11.41 19.18 6.04
N LEU A 2 -10.76 18.03 6.07
CA LEU A 2 -10.02 17.37 4.97
C LEU A 2 -9.04 18.25 4.18
N PHE A 3 -9.48 19.24 3.40
CA PHE A 3 -8.56 20.08 2.61
C PHE A 3 -7.49 20.77 3.47
N ASP A 4 -7.88 21.40 4.59
CA ASP A 4 -6.93 22.06 5.50
C ASP A 4 -5.94 21.05 6.09
N PHE A 5 -6.45 19.88 6.49
CA PHE A 5 -5.62 18.78 6.99
C PHE A 5 -4.60 18.32 5.95
N VAL A 6 -5.03 18.12 4.70
CA VAL A 6 -4.15 17.76 3.58
C VAL A 6 -3.12 18.86 3.29
N ALA A 7 -3.55 20.13 3.32
CA ALA A 7 -2.66 21.27 3.09
C ALA A 7 -1.63 21.43 4.22
N GLU A 8 -2.00 21.13 5.45
CA GLU A 8 -1.15 21.19 6.65
C GLU A 8 -0.21 20.00 6.72
N LEU A 9 -0.69 18.79 6.43
CA LEU A 9 0.11 17.58 6.30
C LEU A 9 1.23 17.77 5.27
N ARG A 10 0.99 18.51 4.18
CA ARG A 10 2.05 18.82 3.20
C ARG A 10 3.13 19.76 3.73
N LYS A 11 2.77 20.71 4.60
CA LYS A 11 3.66 21.80 5.03
C LYS A 11 4.38 21.50 6.35
N ASN A 12 3.86 20.57 7.15
CA ASN A 12 4.28 20.35 8.52
C ASN A 12 4.98 18.98 8.68
N PRO A 13 6.33 18.93 8.72
CA PRO A 13 7.08 17.68 8.87
C PRO A 13 6.77 16.92 10.16
N LYS A 14 6.40 17.63 11.22
CA LYS A 14 6.00 17.00 12.48
C LYS A 14 4.65 16.31 12.33
N LEU A 15 3.67 16.96 11.69
CA LEU A 15 2.38 16.33 11.41
C LEU A 15 2.55 15.14 10.48
N GLN A 16 3.47 15.19 9.51
CA GLN A 16 3.84 14.03 8.69
C GLN A 16 4.38 12.89 9.54
N ALA A 17 5.36 13.16 10.41
CA ALA A 17 5.93 12.13 11.28
C ALA A 17 4.90 11.52 12.25
N ASP A 18 4.07 12.36 12.87
CA ASP A 18 2.97 11.94 13.73
C ASP A 18 1.97 11.09 12.93
N PHE A 19 1.64 11.50 11.71
CA PHE A 19 0.72 10.79 10.82
C PHE A 19 1.29 9.46 10.35
N LEU A 20 2.60 9.36 10.15
CA LEU A 20 3.29 8.10 9.88
C LEU A 20 3.35 7.19 11.11
N ALA A 21 3.32 7.75 12.32
CA ALA A 21 3.35 6.96 13.55
C ALA A 21 1.96 6.46 13.96
N ASP A 22 0.95 7.31 13.83
CA ASP A 22 -0.43 7.03 14.22
C ASP A 22 -1.43 7.81 13.32
N PRO A 23 -1.74 7.26 12.13
CA PRO A 23 -2.68 7.89 11.20
C PRO A 23 -4.06 8.13 11.81
N GLU A 24 -4.63 7.13 12.49
CA GLU A 24 -5.98 7.21 13.09
C GLU A 24 -6.04 8.25 14.20
N GLY A 25 -5.05 8.25 15.11
CA GLY A 25 -4.97 9.23 16.18
C GLY A 25 -4.82 10.65 15.64
N VAL A 26 -4.04 10.84 14.58
CA VAL A 26 -3.92 12.15 13.92
C VAL A 26 -5.23 12.56 13.24
N MET A 27 -5.87 11.69 12.44
CA MET A 27 -7.14 12.05 11.80
C MET A 27 -8.24 12.37 12.80
N CYS A 28 -8.26 11.67 13.95
CA CYS A 28 -9.20 11.96 15.04
C CYS A 28 -8.87 13.29 15.74
N ARG A 29 -7.58 13.59 15.98
CA ARG A 29 -7.14 14.88 16.57
C ARG A 29 -7.46 16.07 15.67
N GLU A 30 -7.33 15.89 14.36
CA GLU A 30 -7.59 16.91 13.33
C GLU A 30 -9.08 17.05 12.98
N GLY A 31 -9.95 16.26 13.63
CA GLY A 31 -11.41 16.40 13.53
C GLY A 31 -12.00 15.94 12.20
N LEU A 32 -11.33 15.03 11.48
CA LEU A 32 -11.88 14.48 10.24
C LEU A 32 -13.15 13.65 10.54
N THR A 33 -14.14 13.80 9.67
CA THR A 33 -15.33 12.94 9.63
C THR A 33 -14.97 11.52 9.17
N ASP A 34 -15.86 10.55 9.39
CA ASP A 34 -15.59 9.17 8.98
C ASP A 34 -15.48 9.00 7.46
N GLU A 35 -16.20 9.81 6.67
CA GLU A 35 -16.08 9.84 5.21
C GLU A 35 -14.71 10.41 4.78
N GLU A 36 -14.25 11.49 5.41
CA GLU A 36 -12.94 12.08 5.14
C GLU A 36 -11.79 11.14 5.57
N LYS A 37 -11.94 10.46 6.70
CA LYS A 37 -11.01 9.40 7.13
C LYS A 37 -10.94 8.31 6.08
N GLU A 38 -12.08 7.87 5.55
CA GLU A 38 -12.11 6.84 4.50
C GLU A 38 -11.40 7.28 3.22
N ILE A 39 -11.58 8.55 2.83
CA ILE A 39 -10.87 9.15 1.71
C ILE A 39 -9.36 9.17 1.98
N VAL A 40 -8.93 9.58 3.17
CA VAL A 40 -7.51 9.58 3.55
C VAL A 40 -6.94 8.15 3.66
N ARG A 41 -7.73 7.18 4.14
CA ARG A 41 -7.38 5.74 4.22
C ARG A 41 -7.30 5.08 2.87
N SER A 42 -8.13 5.49 1.91
CA SER A 42 -8.06 4.99 0.54
C SER A 42 -6.71 5.29 -0.09
N ARG A 43 -6.04 6.36 0.39
CA ARG A 43 -4.75 6.88 -0.11
C ARG A 43 -4.77 7.13 -1.62
N ASP A 44 -5.95 7.18 -2.23
CA ASP A 44 -6.12 7.40 -3.64
C ASP A 44 -6.07 8.90 -3.87
N GLU A 45 -5.00 9.35 -4.52
CA GLU A 45 -4.80 10.75 -4.89
C GLU A 45 -6.01 11.31 -5.64
N ARG A 46 -6.66 10.51 -6.51
CA ARG A 46 -7.87 10.95 -7.23
C ARG A 46 -9.06 11.09 -6.30
N ARG A 47 -9.28 10.15 -5.37
CA ARG A 47 -10.40 10.27 -4.41
C ARG A 47 -10.19 11.45 -3.46
N ILE A 48 -8.96 11.68 -3.02
CA ILE A 48 -8.59 12.83 -2.19
C ILE A 48 -8.76 14.12 -2.99
N MET A 49 -8.30 14.17 -4.25
CA MET A 49 -8.46 15.34 -5.12
C MET A 49 -9.93 15.61 -5.47
N ASP A 50 -10.71 14.58 -5.80
CA ASP A 50 -12.14 14.72 -6.08
C ASP A 50 -12.88 15.26 -4.84
N ALA A 51 -12.55 14.77 -3.65
CA ALA A 51 -13.11 15.27 -2.40
C ALA A 51 -12.72 16.74 -2.14
N VAL A 52 -11.45 17.09 -2.33
CA VAL A 52 -10.94 18.46 -2.19
C VAL A 52 -11.61 19.42 -3.19
N VAL A 53 -11.72 19.01 -4.47
CA VAL A 53 -12.37 19.78 -5.54
C VAL A 53 -13.85 20.00 -5.22
N ARG A 54 -14.56 18.97 -4.75
CA ARG A 54 -15.95 19.08 -4.31
C ARG A 54 -16.10 20.05 -3.15
N GLN A 55 -15.19 20.02 -2.19
CA GLN A 55 -15.25 20.85 -1.00
C GLN A 55 -14.97 22.33 -1.29
N LEU A 56 -14.03 22.63 -2.18
CA LEU A 56 -13.64 24.00 -2.49
C LEU A 56 -14.44 24.62 -3.65
N GLY A 57 -15.23 23.83 -4.38
CA GLY A 57 -16.03 24.30 -5.52
C GLY A 57 -15.20 24.85 -6.68
N ILE A 58 -13.90 24.53 -6.74
CA ILE A 58 -12.97 24.99 -7.77
C ILE A 58 -12.36 23.79 -8.51
N ALA A 59 -12.37 23.85 -9.84
CA ALA A 59 -11.59 22.94 -10.68
C ALA A 59 -10.11 23.28 -10.54
N LEU A 60 -9.41 22.57 -9.65
CA LEU A 60 -7.97 22.72 -9.52
C LEU A 60 -7.33 22.15 -10.81
N LYS A 61 -6.71 23.03 -11.61
CA LYS A 61 -5.97 22.66 -12.81
C LYS A 61 -4.67 21.97 -12.36
N GLU A 62 -4.79 20.68 -12.09
CA GLU A 62 -3.73 19.78 -11.60
C GLU A 62 -2.74 20.46 -10.64
N PRO A 63 -3.12 20.67 -9.37
CA PRO A 63 -2.08 20.87 -8.39
C PRO A 63 -1.37 19.51 -8.33
N GLN A 64 -0.12 19.50 -8.75
CA GLN A 64 0.82 18.41 -8.51
C GLN A 64 0.96 18.29 -6.99
N LEU A 65 -0.05 17.70 -6.34
CA LEU A 65 -0.04 17.46 -4.92
C LEU A 65 0.85 16.24 -4.79
N LYS A 66 2.14 16.46 -4.56
CA LYS A 66 3.06 15.42 -4.14
C LYS A 66 2.60 14.94 -2.75
N TRP A 67 1.55 14.13 -2.76
CA TRP A 67 1.09 13.35 -1.64
C TRP A 67 2.26 12.45 -1.30
N PHE A 68 2.74 12.50 -0.06
CA PHE A 68 3.71 11.54 0.44
C PHE A 68 2.87 10.40 1.04
N PRO A 69 2.42 9.41 0.25
CA PRO A 69 1.90 8.22 0.89
C PRO A 69 3.04 7.64 1.73
N PRO A 70 2.78 7.27 2.99
CA PRO A 70 3.75 6.49 3.76
C PRO A 70 4.26 5.33 2.91
N GLU A 71 5.57 5.09 2.91
CA GLU A 71 6.09 3.89 2.25
C GLU A 71 5.43 2.65 2.89
N PRO A 72 4.89 1.73 2.07
CA PRO A 72 4.32 0.50 2.60
C PRO A 72 5.38 -0.26 3.40
N ARG A 73 4.94 -0.98 4.44
CA ARG A 73 5.82 -1.91 5.17
C ARG A 73 5.14 -3.24 5.30
N ILE A 74 5.87 -4.30 4.99
CA ILE A 74 5.40 -5.67 5.14
C ILE A 74 5.86 -6.17 6.51
N THR A 75 4.92 -6.70 7.30
CA THR A 75 5.23 -7.31 8.61
C THR A 75 5.30 -8.83 8.50
N SER A 76 4.46 -9.44 7.67
CA SER A 76 4.46 -10.90 7.48
C SER A 76 3.74 -11.35 6.21
N ILE A 77 3.91 -12.62 5.85
CA ILE A 77 3.19 -13.32 4.80
C ILE A 77 2.79 -14.73 5.29
N SER A 78 1.56 -15.17 5.00
CA SER A 78 1.07 -16.50 5.37
C SER A 78 0.16 -17.10 4.28
N PRO A 79 0.35 -18.36 3.85
CA PRO A 79 1.52 -19.18 4.15
C PRO A 79 2.81 -18.56 3.58
N ASN A 80 3.93 -18.78 4.25
CA ASN A 80 5.24 -18.29 3.83
C ASN A 80 5.98 -19.28 2.89
N SER A 81 5.28 -20.27 2.35
CA SER A 81 5.86 -21.20 1.39
C SER A 81 4.82 -21.78 0.44
N GLY A 82 5.31 -22.23 -0.71
CA GLY A 82 4.50 -22.84 -1.75
C GLY A 82 5.32 -23.81 -2.59
N ARG A 83 4.63 -24.67 -3.33
CA ARG A 83 5.24 -25.69 -4.17
C ARG A 83 5.33 -25.18 -5.60
N ARG A 84 6.48 -25.34 -6.26
CA ARG A 84 6.63 -25.03 -7.69
C ARG A 84 5.63 -25.84 -8.52
N GLY A 85 5.20 -25.29 -9.64
CA GLY A 85 4.14 -25.86 -10.49
C GLY A 85 2.74 -25.80 -9.88
N LYS A 86 2.51 -25.02 -8.81
CA LYS A 86 1.22 -24.86 -8.13
C LYS A 86 0.89 -23.41 -7.88
N GLU A 87 -0.37 -23.14 -7.62
CA GLU A 87 -0.81 -21.84 -7.11
C GLU A 87 -0.82 -21.84 -5.58
N VAL A 88 -0.56 -20.68 -5.01
CA VAL A 88 -0.66 -20.43 -3.58
C VAL A 88 -1.42 -19.12 -3.36
N VAL A 89 -2.42 -19.15 -2.49
CA VAL A 89 -3.08 -17.92 -2.02
C VAL A 89 -2.43 -17.55 -0.70
N VAL A 90 -1.99 -16.31 -0.59
CA VAL A 90 -1.31 -15.78 0.59
C VAL A 90 -2.00 -14.52 1.09
N THR A 91 -1.89 -14.31 2.40
CA THR A 91 -2.21 -13.06 3.07
C THR A 91 -0.91 -12.39 3.47
N ILE A 92 -0.66 -11.21 2.92
CA ILE A 92 0.45 -10.33 3.27
C ILE A 92 -0.10 -9.31 4.27
N GLN A 93 0.53 -9.21 5.44
CA GLN A 93 0.17 -8.23 6.46
C GLN A 93 1.20 -7.11 6.47
N GLY A 94 0.76 -5.91 6.80
CA GLY A 94 1.63 -4.75 6.81
C GLY A 94 0.97 -3.52 7.39
N VAL A 95 1.53 -2.38 7.02
CA VAL A 95 0.97 -1.04 7.24
C VAL A 95 1.08 -0.24 5.95
N PHE A 96 0.20 0.74 5.81
CA PHE A 96 0.16 1.65 4.66
C PHE A 96 -0.08 0.98 3.30
N PHE A 97 -0.79 -0.15 3.26
CA PHE A 97 -1.35 -0.66 2.01
C PHE A 97 -2.54 0.20 1.60
N SER A 98 -2.75 0.35 0.30
CA SER A 98 -3.83 1.14 -0.27
C SER A 98 -4.54 0.39 -1.39
N GLU A 99 -5.72 0.86 -1.76
CA GLU A 99 -6.37 0.35 -2.98
C GLU A 99 -5.40 0.50 -4.17
N GLY A 100 -5.28 -0.55 -4.98
CA GLY A 100 -4.34 -0.60 -6.10
C GLY A 100 -2.91 -1.04 -5.75
N SER A 101 -2.60 -1.36 -4.49
CA SER A 101 -1.33 -2.02 -4.13
C SER A 101 -1.12 -3.30 -4.94
N ARG A 102 0.13 -3.54 -5.33
CA ARG A 102 0.54 -4.74 -6.08
C ARG A 102 1.50 -5.57 -5.24
N ALA A 103 1.41 -6.89 -5.36
CA ALA A 103 2.27 -7.81 -4.63
C ALA A 103 3.10 -8.67 -5.60
N GLU A 104 4.38 -8.88 -5.27
CA GLU A 104 5.30 -9.66 -6.09
C GLU A 104 6.21 -10.55 -5.24
N LEU A 105 6.67 -11.66 -5.83
CA LEU A 105 7.77 -12.45 -5.29
C LEU A 105 8.97 -12.31 -6.22
N ARG A 106 10.16 -12.06 -5.64
CA ARG A 106 11.40 -11.91 -6.40
C ARG A 106 12.51 -12.79 -5.87
N SER A 107 13.27 -13.39 -6.79
CA SER A 107 14.51 -14.12 -6.48
C SER A 107 15.48 -13.91 -7.63
N GLY A 108 16.48 -13.03 -7.44
CA GLY A 108 17.36 -12.58 -8.51
C GLY A 108 16.57 -11.91 -9.64
N ASP A 109 16.70 -12.45 -10.85
CA ASP A 109 16.00 -11.97 -12.06
C ASP A 109 14.57 -12.54 -12.21
N VAL A 110 14.19 -13.51 -11.37
CA VAL A 110 12.85 -14.11 -11.42
C VAL A 110 11.87 -13.20 -10.69
N ARG A 111 10.82 -12.80 -11.40
CA ARG A 111 9.70 -11.99 -10.89
C ARG A 111 8.38 -12.74 -11.08
N ILE A 112 7.61 -12.86 -10.00
CA ILE A 112 6.28 -13.48 -10.02
C ILE A 112 5.28 -12.44 -9.52
N VAL A 113 4.43 -11.96 -10.43
CA VAL A 113 3.38 -10.99 -10.09
C VAL A 113 2.19 -11.72 -9.48
N GLY A 114 1.75 -11.28 -8.30
CA GLY A 114 0.58 -11.82 -7.63
C GLY A 114 -0.70 -11.22 -8.18
N ALA A 115 -1.71 -12.05 -8.41
CA ALA A 115 -3.07 -11.60 -8.66
C ALA A 115 -3.70 -11.16 -7.33
N VAL A 116 -3.72 -9.85 -7.07
CA VAL A 116 -4.33 -9.26 -5.87
C VAL A 116 -5.85 -9.45 -5.93
N GLN A 117 -6.41 -10.10 -4.91
CA GLN A 117 -7.83 -10.42 -4.79
C GLN A 117 -8.57 -9.42 -3.90
N SER A 118 -7.91 -8.95 -2.84
CA SER A 118 -8.44 -7.92 -1.95
C SER A 118 -7.29 -7.14 -1.28
N VAL A 119 -7.58 -5.89 -0.94
CA VAL A 119 -6.74 -5.06 -0.08
C VAL A 119 -7.61 -4.52 1.04
N GLU A 120 -7.25 -4.85 2.28
CA GLU A 120 -7.77 -4.22 3.49
C GLU A 120 -6.77 -3.13 3.89
N THR A 121 -7.27 -1.93 4.19
CA THR A 121 -6.46 -0.79 4.67
C THR A 121 -6.40 -0.79 6.20
N GLU A 122 -5.83 0.26 6.79
CA GLU A 122 -5.70 0.39 8.24
C GLU A 122 -7.03 0.29 9.00
N PRO A 123 -7.01 -0.21 10.26
CA PRO A 123 -5.85 -0.45 11.13
C PRO A 123 -5.17 -1.82 10.93
N ASN A 124 -5.74 -2.71 10.12
CA ASN A 124 -5.21 -4.05 9.85
C ASN A 124 -4.91 -4.18 8.36
N ALA A 125 -3.86 -3.52 7.88
CA ALA A 125 -3.57 -3.52 6.46
C ALA A 125 -3.16 -4.94 5.98
N ARG A 126 -3.93 -5.49 5.04
CA ARG A 126 -3.73 -6.84 4.49
C ARG A 126 -3.93 -6.86 2.99
N ILE A 127 -3.12 -7.65 2.30
CA ILE A 127 -3.32 -7.96 0.89
C ILE A 127 -3.52 -9.47 0.77
N THR A 128 -4.64 -9.88 0.18
CA THR A 128 -4.81 -11.27 -0.25
C THR A 128 -4.43 -11.37 -1.71
N ALA A 129 -3.41 -12.18 -2.02
CA ALA A 129 -2.90 -12.35 -3.38
C ALA A 129 -2.74 -13.83 -3.72
N ARG A 130 -3.03 -14.17 -4.98
CA ARG A 130 -2.73 -15.49 -5.54
C ARG A 130 -1.45 -15.41 -6.38
N PHE A 131 -0.50 -16.28 -6.09
CA PHE A 131 0.73 -16.45 -6.86
C PHE A 131 0.71 -17.77 -7.61
N SER A 132 0.97 -17.73 -8.93
CA SER A 132 1.17 -18.92 -9.76
C SER A 132 2.66 -19.24 -9.81
N LEU A 133 3.10 -20.25 -9.06
CA LEU A 133 4.49 -20.67 -9.00
C LEU A 133 4.76 -21.62 -10.17
N GLY A 134 5.38 -21.13 -11.25
CA GLY A 134 5.66 -21.94 -12.45
C GLY A 134 6.47 -23.22 -12.17
N ALA A 135 6.43 -24.19 -13.07
CA ALA A 135 7.19 -25.44 -12.91
C ALA A 135 8.72 -25.23 -12.99
N ASP A 136 9.15 -24.22 -13.76
CA ASP A 136 10.56 -23.97 -14.06
C ASP A 136 11.20 -22.90 -13.15
N ILE A 137 10.47 -22.39 -12.15
CA ILE A 137 11.03 -21.39 -11.24
C ILE A 137 12.05 -22.04 -10.28
N PRO A 138 13.12 -21.31 -9.90
CA PRO A 138 14.05 -21.75 -8.86
C PRO A 138 13.33 -22.07 -7.54
N VAL A 139 13.83 -23.10 -6.86
CA VAL A 139 13.46 -23.35 -5.47
C VAL A 139 14.38 -22.57 -4.55
N GLY A 140 13.88 -22.14 -3.40
CA GLY A 140 14.64 -21.33 -2.46
C GLY A 140 13.87 -20.14 -1.92
N PRO A 141 14.58 -19.21 -1.26
CA PRO A 141 13.97 -18.00 -0.71
C PRO A 141 13.59 -17.02 -1.82
N TYR A 142 12.47 -16.34 -1.62
CA TYR A 142 11.97 -15.24 -2.43
C TYR A 142 11.68 -14.06 -1.49
N ASP A 143 12.08 -12.88 -1.93
CA ASP A 143 11.68 -11.63 -1.30
C ASP A 143 10.22 -11.34 -1.65
N VAL A 144 9.46 -10.84 -0.68
CA VAL A 144 8.09 -10.38 -0.90
C VAL A 144 8.13 -8.88 -1.09
N LEU A 145 7.57 -8.39 -2.20
CA LEU A 145 7.51 -6.97 -2.50
C LEU A 145 6.05 -6.51 -2.54
N VAL A 146 5.78 -5.36 -1.96
CA VAL A 146 4.49 -4.66 -2.07
C VAL A 146 4.74 -3.26 -2.57
N TYR A 147 4.09 -2.92 -3.68
CA TYR A 147 4.15 -1.60 -4.29
C TYR A 147 2.94 -0.78 -3.87
N GLY A 148 3.15 0.52 -3.69
CA GLY A 148 2.07 1.50 -3.60
C GLY A 148 1.22 1.57 -4.87
N PRO A 149 0.18 2.41 -4.89
CA PRO A 149 -0.65 2.61 -6.07
C PRO A 149 0.16 3.23 -7.21
N ALA A 150 -0.33 3.10 -8.44
CA ALA A 150 0.42 3.27 -9.69
C ALA A 150 1.12 4.62 -9.94
N GLN A 151 0.92 5.64 -9.09
CA GLN A 151 1.65 6.91 -9.11
C GLN A 151 2.95 6.91 -8.27
N ALA A 152 3.14 5.92 -7.38
CA ALA A 152 4.42 5.74 -6.70
C ALA A 152 5.46 5.29 -7.74
N ALA A 153 6.66 5.89 -7.71
CA ALA A 153 7.75 5.49 -8.58
C ALA A 153 7.93 3.97 -8.48
N ALA A 154 8.06 3.29 -9.62
CA ALA A 154 8.10 1.82 -9.72
C ALA A 154 9.22 1.15 -8.89
N ASP A 155 10.09 1.94 -8.26
CA ASP A 155 11.25 1.52 -7.48
C ASP A 155 11.05 1.64 -5.95
N GLU A 156 9.95 2.23 -5.46
CA GLU A 156 9.64 2.33 -4.02
C GLU A 156 8.69 1.19 -3.59
N ALA A 157 9.27 0.01 -3.37
CA ALA A 157 8.56 -1.17 -2.88
C ALA A 157 8.91 -1.47 -1.42
N ALA A 158 7.89 -1.76 -0.62
CA ALA A 158 8.08 -2.45 0.64
C ALA A 158 8.68 -3.82 0.35
N THR A 159 9.77 -4.19 1.03
CA THR A 159 10.40 -5.49 0.82
C THR A 159 10.46 -6.25 2.15
N LEU A 160 10.03 -7.51 2.14
CA LEU A 160 10.28 -8.50 3.18
C LEU A 160 11.29 -9.53 2.63
N PRO A 161 12.60 -9.35 2.92
CA PRO A 161 13.64 -10.21 2.38
C PRO A 161 13.46 -11.67 2.83
N GLY A 162 13.55 -12.61 1.89
CA GLY A 162 13.39 -14.05 2.16
C GLY A 162 12.05 -14.43 2.81
N GLY A 163 11.04 -13.57 2.73
CA GLY A 163 9.76 -13.76 3.41
C GLY A 163 8.96 -14.96 2.90
N PHE A 164 9.25 -15.45 1.69
CA PHE A 164 8.56 -16.60 1.09
C PHE A 164 9.56 -17.67 0.62
N THR A 165 9.18 -18.95 0.65
CA THR A 165 10.02 -20.06 0.18
C THR A 165 9.31 -20.92 -0.86
N VAL A 166 9.92 -21.07 -2.04
CA VAL A 166 9.47 -22.02 -3.06
C VAL A 166 10.12 -23.38 -2.83
N ARG A 167 9.30 -24.43 -2.80
CA ARG A 167 9.71 -25.83 -2.57
C ARG A 167 9.42 -26.70 -3.79
N LYS A 168 10.02 -27.89 -3.84
CA LYS A 168 9.80 -28.90 -4.89
C LYS A 168 8.40 -29.50 -4.85
#